data_AF-A0A7Y3CGN0-F1
#
_entry.id   AF-A0A7Y3CGN0-F1
#
_cell.length_a   1.000
_cell.length_b   1.000
_cell.length_c   1.000
_cell.angle_alpha   90.00
_cell.angle_beta   90.00
_cell.angle_gamma   90.00
#
_symmetry.space_group_name_H-M   'P 1'
#
loop_
_entity.id
_entity.type
_entity.pdbx_description
1 polymer ?
#
loop_
_entity_poly.entity_id
_entity_poly.type
_entity_poly.pdbx_seq_one_letter_code
_entity_poly.pdbx_strand_id
1 'polypeptide(L)'
;IIFRHPFTKKLVTLKAADISGSGFSTEEDENNAVLLPGMIISELELNFADKSVIKCKAQVLYRQISCGNESGIKVKCGIVILDMLLEDNLRLISILHQTKESNSYVCNKVDMDDLWDFFFESGFIYPDKYEFIQKNKRQIKDTYEKLYTQHPTIARHFINQDKGNILGHMAMIRFYENTWLIHHHAARDSLSRNAGLKVLEQIGRFGNDSHMLYSIHMDFLMCYYRHDNKFPSRVFGGTAKHINNQKKCSVDDFVYFHYKNVSDANPKLPDFWHLAETSREELAELESFYENESGGLMIPALDLEPEKPDFEQLVKEYQKYGFKRERLIFSLKKNNNLMAILMVNISDIGLNLSDLTSCINIIILDSMDLSREVLHKTLLVITEILKRQEISVLLYPVSYAEKELIPYEKIYTMWIMNLKYTDSYFKYIDRLLRFT
;
A
#
# COMPACT_ATOMS: atom_id res chain seq x y z
N ILE A 1 8.14 17.82 -24.99
CA ILE A 1 8.98 16.61 -24.84
C ILE A 1 10.26 16.79 -25.63
N ILE A 2 11.38 16.35 -25.07
CA ILE A 2 12.70 16.40 -25.71
C ILE A 2 13.37 15.03 -25.55
N PHE A 3 13.95 14.50 -26.62
CA PHE A 3 14.74 13.26 -26.56
C PHE A 3 15.71 13.16 -27.73
N ARG A 4 16.72 12.29 -27.62
CA ARG A 4 17.54 11.89 -28.76
C ARG A 4 16.93 10.66 -29.42
N HIS A 5 16.61 10.77 -30.70
CA HIS A 5 15.99 9.68 -31.44
C HIS A 5 16.88 8.43 -31.43
N PRO A 6 16.37 7.24 -31.03
CA PRO A 6 17.20 6.04 -30.81
C PRO A 6 18.03 5.62 -32.02
N PHE A 7 17.45 5.72 -33.23
CA PHE A 7 18.09 5.33 -34.48
C PHE A 7 18.91 6.46 -35.14
N THR A 8 18.32 7.64 -35.36
CA THR A 8 18.97 8.75 -36.07
C THR A 8 19.90 9.60 -35.20
N LYS A 9 19.84 9.45 -33.87
CA LYS A 9 20.57 10.25 -32.86
C LYS A 9 20.30 11.76 -32.88
N LYS A 10 19.40 12.23 -33.74
CA LYS A 10 18.96 13.62 -33.82
C LYS A 10 18.18 13.99 -32.57
N LEU A 11 18.32 15.25 -32.15
CA LEU A 11 17.49 15.81 -31.09
C LEU A 11 16.08 16.05 -31.66
N VAL A 12 15.07 15.54 -30.97
CA VAL A 12 13.66 15.70 -31.31
C VAL A 12 13.01 16.52 -30.22
N THR A 13 12.26 17.55 -30.62
CA THR A 13 11.48 18.41 -29.72
C THR A 13 10.06 18.46 -30.24
N LEU A 14 9.11 17.98 -29.44
CA LEU A 14 7.69 17.96 -29.79
C LEU A 14 6.84 18.51 -28.63
N LYS A 15 5.65 19.01 -28.93
CA LYS A 15 4.72 19.51 -27.91
C LYS A 15 3.81 18.35 -27.45
N ALA A 16 3.74 18.13 -26.13
CA ALA A 16 2.74 17.21 -25.58
C ALA A 16 1.34 17.82 -25.76
N ALA A 17 0.41 17.04 -26.29
CA ALA A 17 -0.98 17.44 -26.53
C ALA A 17 -1.87 17.18 -25.31
N ASP A 18 -1.64 16.06 -24.63
CA ASP A 18 -2.26 15.67 -23.36
C ASP A 18 -1.25 14.90 -22.50
N ILE A 19 -1.51 14.78 -21.19
CA ILE A 19 -0.64 14.09 -20.23
C ILE A 19 -1.46 13.44 -19.10
N SER A 20 -1.05 12.24 -18.70
CA SER A 20 -1.47 11.50 -17.51
C SER A 20 -0.24 11.02 -16.74
N GLY A 21 -0.42 10.34 -15.60
CA GLY A 21 0.71 9.76 -14.89
C GLY A 21 1.30 8.52 -15.57
N SER A 22 0.53 7.86 -16.43
CA SER A 22 0.94 6.66 -17.18
C SER A 22 1.46 6.95 -18.58
N GLY A 23 1.24 8.15 -19.13
CA GLY A 23 1.56 8.44 -20.52
C GLY A 23 1.18 9.84 -20.97
N PHE A 24 1.39 10.11 -22.24
CA PHE A 24 1.04 11.37 -22.89
C PHE A 24 0.92 11.15 -24.39
N SER A 25 0.35 12.12 -25.10
CA SER A 25 0.36 12.11 -26.56
C SER A 25 1.03 13.35 -27.14
N THR A 26 1.43 13.25 -28.41
CA THR A 26 2.04 14.34 -29.17
C THR A 26 1.51 14.33 -30.59
N GLU A 27 1.64 15.46 -31.28
CA GLU A 27 1.32 15.61 -32.70
C GLU A 27 2.61 15.85 -33.51
N GLU A 28 2.65 15.27 -34.71
CA GLU A 28 3.68 15.46 -35.73
C GLU A 28 3.03 15.76 -37.08
N ASP A 29 3.75 16.47 -37.96
CA ASP A 29 3.38 16.57 -39.37
C ASP A 29 3.77 15.28 -40.09
N GLU A 30 2.92 14.74 -40.97
CA GLU A 30 3.17 13.44 -41.62
C GLU A 30 4.53 13.35 -42.32
N ASN A 31 4.92 14.41 -43.03
CA ASN A 31 6.18 14.46 -43.78
C ASN A 31 7.42 14.48 -42.88
N ASN A 32 7.27 14.83 -41.60
CA ASN A 32 8.36 14.98 -40.63
C ASN A 32 8.22 14.00 -39.45
N ALA A 33 7.27 13.05 -39.50
CA ALA A 33 6.99 12.16 -38.39
C ALA A 33 8.18 11.22 -38.14
N VAL A 34 8.64 11.17 -36.89
CA VAL A 34 9.78 10.34 -36.45
C VAL A 34 9.38 9.28 -35.43
N LEU A 35 8.17 9.36 -34.85
CA LEU A 35 7.72 8.38 -33.87
C LEU A 35 7.12 7.13 -34.56
N LEU A 36 7.65 5.97 -34.19
CA LEU A 36 7.23 4.66 -34.70
C LEU A 36 6.61 3.83 -33.57
N PRO A 37 5.45 3.18 -33.77
CA PRO A 37 4.89 2.26 -32.78
C PRO A 37 5.90 1.19 -32.36
N GLY A 38 5.99 0.93 -31.05
CA GLY A 38 6.97 0.02 -30.44
C GLY A 38 8.32 0.66 -30.13
N MET A 39 8.62 1.87 -30.63
CA MET A 39 9.90 2.54 -30.37
C MET A 39 10.07 2.88 -28.89
N ILE A 40 11.14 2.37 -28.29
CA ILE A 40 11.53 2.67 -26.91
C ILE A 40 12.47 3.88 -26.91
N ILE A 41 12.15 4.86 -26.07
CA ILE A 41 12.94 6.05 -25.81
C ILE A 41 13.49 5.92 -24.39
N SER A 42 14.77 5.59 -24.27
CA SER A 42 15.40 5.33 -22.97
C SER A 42 15.47 6.57 -22.07
N GLU A 43 15.66 7.74 -22.66
CA GLU A 43 15.77 9.03 -21.98
C GLU A 43 14.90 10.05 -22.68
N LEU A 44 13.72 10.31 -22.12
CA LEU A 44 12.80 11.34 -22.55
C LEU A 44 12.65 12.39 -21.45
N GLU A 45 12.67 13.66 -21.85
CA GLU A 45 12.47 14.80 -20.98
C GLU A 45 11.08 15.43 -21.21
N LEU A 46 10.29 15.50 -20.14
CA LEU A 46 9.07 16.29 -20.05
C LEU A 46 9.44 17.66 -19.47
N ASN A 47 9.38 18.69 -20.32
CA ASN A 47 9.71 20.06 -19.93
C ASN A 47 8.44 20.87 -19.69
N PHE A 48 8.36 21.49 -18.53
CA PHE A 48 7.25 22.36 -18.14
C PHE A 48 7.62 23.84 -18.28
N ALA A 49 6.61 24.72 -18.22
CA ALA A 49 6.77 26.15 -18.46
C ALA A 49 7.69 26.84 -17.45
N ASP A 50 7.77 26.33 -16.22
CA ASP A 50 8.64 26.80 -15.14
C ASP A 50 10.09 26.29 -15.28
N LYS A 51 10.44 25.66 -16.40
CA LYS A 51 11.73 25.02 -16.69
C LYS A 51 12.00 23.78 -15.82
N SER A 52 11.02 23.27 -15.08
CA SER A 52 11.16 21.96 -14.47
C SER A 52 11.22 20.88 -15.55
N VAL A 53 12.03 19.86 -15.28
CA VAL A 53 12.29 18.74 -16.19
C VAL A 53 12.03 17.44 -15.44
N ILE A 54 11.21 16.59 -16.02
CA ILE A 54 10.93 15.24 -15.53
C ILE A 54 11.50 14.24 -16.54
N LYS A 55 12.35 13.33 -16.06
CA LYS A 55 12.96 12.31 -16.91
C LYS A 55 12.22 11.00 -16.81
N CYS A 56 11.97 10.36 -17.96
CA CYS A 56 11.36 9.04 -17.98
C CYS A 56 11.86 8.18 -19.14
N LYS A 57 11.69 6.87 -18.97
CA LYS A 57 11.77 5.88 -20.03
C LYS A 57 10.37 5.72 -20.60
N ALA A 58 10.23 5.75 -21.91
CA ALA A 58 8.93 5.73 -22.58
C ALA A 58 8.90 4.81 -23.80
N GLN A 59 7.71 4.43 -24.25
CA GLN A 59 7.49 3.69 -25.48
C GLN A 59 6.34 4.30 -26.28
N VAL A 60 6.54 4.43 -27.59
CA VAL A 60 5.47 4.82 -28.50
C VAL A 60 4.48 3.65 -28.62
N LEU A 61 3.25 3.85 -28.18
CA LEU A 61 2.21 2.82 -28.13
C LEU A 61 1.46 2.72 -29.47
N TYR A 62 1.02 3.85 -30.01
CA TYR A 62 0.25 3.89 -31.25
C TYR A 62 0.54 5.15 -32.06
N ARG A 63 0.21 5.07 -33.34
CA ARG A 63 0.25 6.17 -34.31
C ARG A 63 -1.09 6.25 -35.02
N GLN A 64 -1.75 7.40 -34.97
CA GLN A 64 -3.03 7.65 -35.61
C GLN A 64 -2.92 8.83 -36.57
N ILE A 65 -3.29 8.62 -37.83
CA ILE A 65 -3.34 9.69 -38.82
C ILE A 65 -4.71 10.38 -38.70
N SER A 66 -4.70 11.69 -38.57
CA SER A 66 -5.90 12.53 -38.61
C SER A 66 -5.85 13.41 -39.86
N CYS A 67 -6.89 13.34 -40.69
CA CYS A 67 -7.06 14.28 -41.80
C CYS A 67 -7.26 15.69 -41.25
N GLY A 68 -6.27 16.56 -41.42
CA GLY A 68 -6.38 17.97 -41.07
C GLY A 68 -7.09 18.75 -42.18
N ASN A 69 -8.01 19.64 -41.80
CA ASN A 69 -8.48 20.70 -42.70
C ASN A 69 -7.39 21.76 -42.83
N GLU A 70 -7.16 22.26 -44.05
CA GLU A 70 -6.26 23.37 -44.49
C GLU A 70 -4.78 23.38 -44.02
N SER A 71 -4.39 22.65 -42.96
CA SER A 71 -3.06 22.68 -42.35
C SER A 71 -2.20 21.42 -42.61
N GLY A 72 -2.60 20.55 -43.55
CA GLY A 72 -1.89 19.30 -43.85
C GLY A 72 -2.27 18.12 -42.95
N ILE A 73 -1.72 16.94 -43.27
CA ILE A 73 -2.00 15.68 -42.55
C ILE A 73 -1.21 15.65 -41.25
N LYS A 74 -1.94 15.50 -40.14
CA LYS A 74 -1.37 15.38 -38.79
C LYS A 74 -1.33 13.94 -38.33
N VAL A 75 -0.32 13.63 -37.55
CA VAL A 75 -0.10 12.32 -36.95
C VAL A 75 -0.11 12.47 -35.44
N LYS A 76 -1.10 11.88 -34.76
CA LYS A 76 -1.14 11.78 -33.30
C LYS A 76 -0.44 10.50 -32.85
N CYS A 77 0.54 10.63 -31.96
CA CYS A 77 1.27 9.52 -31.38
C CYS A 77 0.99 9.43 -29.89
N GLY A 78 0.52 8.26 -29.42
CA GLY A 78 0.37 7.97 -28.00
C GLY A 78 1.63 7.33 -27.45
N ILE A 79 2.09 7.79 -26.29
CA ILE A 79 3.33 7.36 -25.64
C ILE A 79 3.01 6.92 -24.21
N VAL A 80 3.46 5.74 -23.82
CA VAL A 80 3.36 5.21 -22.46
C VAL A 80 4.68 5.42 -21.73
N ILE A 81 4.60 5.80 -20.46
CA ILE A 81 5.75 5.87 -19.55
C ILE A 81 6.00 4.46 -19.03
N LEU A 82 7.21 3.94 -19.25
CA LEU A 82 7.63 2.62 -18.78
C LEU A 82 8.22 2.66 -17.38
N ASP A 83 9.02 3.69 -17.10
CA ASP A 83 9.63 3.87 -15.78
C ASP A 83 10.11 5.32 -15.60
N MET A 84 10.27 5.74 -14.35
CA MET A 84 10.83 7.04 -13.99
C MET A 84 11.38 7.00 -12.55
N LEU A 85 12.25 7.96 -12.21
CA LEU A 85 12.70 8.10 -10.83
C LEU A 85 11.51 8.43 -9.92
N LEU A 86 11.49 7.88 -8.71
CA LEU A 86 10.37 8.04 -7.77
C LEU A 86 10.09 9.50 -7.40
N GLU A 87 11.14 10.32 -7.29
CA GLU A 87 11.00 11.77 -7.06
C GLU A 87 10.33 12.47 -8.24
N ASP A 88 10.67 12.06 -9.47
CA ASP A 88 10.09 12.60 -10.70
C ASP A 88 8.65 12.13 -10.89
N ASN A 89 8.32 10.88 -10.53
CA ASN A 89 6.94 10.40 -10.45
C ASN A 89 6.14 11.26 -9.48
N LEU A 90 6.65 11.48 -8.27
CA LEU A 90 5.96 12.26 -7.26
C LEU A 90 5.70 13.70 -7.75
N ARG A 91 6.67 14.34 -8.41
CA ARG A 91 6.51 15.66 -9.02
C ARG A 91 5.41 15.66 -10.08
N LEU A 92 5.43 14.70 -11.00
CA LEU A 92 4.42 14.59 -12.06
C LEU A 92 3.02 14.42 -11.47
N ILE A 93 2.84 13.46 -10.57
CA ILE A 93 1.53 13.17 -9.97
C ILE A 93 1.02 14.35 -9.14
N SER A 94 1.90 15.05 -8.41
CA SER A 94 1.52 16.24 -7.64
C SER A 94 0.91 17.33 -8.52
N ILE A 95 1.53 17.59 -9.69
CA ILE A 95 1.00 18.55 -10.69
C ILE A 95 -0.35 18.06 -11.25
N LEU A 96 -0.45 16.78 -11.61
CA LEU A 96 -1.67 16.21 -12.18
C LEU A 96 -2.84 16.22 -11.20
N HIS A 97 -2.59 16.00 -9.91
CA HIS A 97 -3.63 16.05 -8.88
C HIS A 97 -4.11 17.47 -8.65
N GLN A 98 -3.20 18.44 -8.53
CA GLN A 98 -3.56 19.85 -8.32
C GLN A 98 -4.30 20.46 -9.51
N THR A 99 -3.95 20.07 -10.73
CA THR A 99 -4.66 20.55 -11.94
C THR A 99 -6.09 20.04 -12.02
N LYS A 100 -6.39 18.85 -11.48
CA LYS A 100 -7.75 18.31 -11.40
C LYS A 100 -8.55 18.87 -10.21
N GLU A 101 -7.91 19.09 -9.07
CA GLU A 101 -8.54 19.62 -7.85
C GLU A 101 -7.52 20.48 -7.10
N SER A 102 -7.73 21.79 -7.05
CA SER A 102 -6.78 22.76 -6.49
C SER A 102 -6.44 22.52 -5.02
N ASN A 103 -7.33 21.87 -4.30
CA ASN A 103 -7.21 21.59 -2.88
C ASN A 103 -6.57 20.22 -2.60
N SER A 104 -6.10 19.50 -3.62
CA SER A 104 -5.48 18.17 -3.49
C SER A 104 -3.97 18.26 -3.51
N TYR A 105 -3.33 17.72 -2.48
CA TYR A 105 -1.88 17.76 -2.29
C TYR A 105 -1.34 16.35 -2.06
N VAL A 106 -0.31 15.99 -2.82
CA VAL A 106 0.40 14.71 -2.68
C VAL A 106 1.79 14.99 -2.12
N CYS A 107 2.09 14.42 -0.96
CA CYS A 107 3.36 14.57 -0.25
C CYS A 107 3.84 16.02 -0.10
N ASN A 108 2.93 16.98 0.02
CA ASN A 108 3.27 18.38 0.20
C ASN A 108 3.89 18.61 1.59
N LYS A 109 4.54 19.75 1.77
CA LYS A 109 4.96 20.22 3.09
C LYS A 109 3.73 20.45 3.97
N VAL A 110 3.79 19.96 5.20
CA VAL A 110 2.71 20.03 6.19
C VAL A 110 3.30 20.53 7.49
N ASP A 111 2.58 21.42 8.18
CA ASP A 111 2.90 21.76 9.56
C ASP A 111 2.49 20.60 10.47
N MET A 112 3.44 20.10 11.26
CA MET A 112 3.18 18.91 12.07
C MET A 112 2.17 19.17 13.19
N ASP A 113 2.13 20.37 13.76
CA ASP A 113 1.16 20.68 14.81
C ASP A 113 -0.25 20.79 14.22
N ASP A 114 -0.42 21.41 13.04
CA ASP A 114 -1.69 21.40 12.30
C ASP A 114 -2.17 19.96 11.96
N LEU A 115 -1.23 19.08 11.60
CA LEU A 115 -1.53 17.68 11.31
C LEU A 115 -2.01 16.92 12.55
N TRP A 116 -1.36 17.13 13.70
CA TRP A 116 -1.76 16.53 14.96
C TRP A 116 -3.13 17.04 15.40
N ASP A 117 -3.36 18.35 15.36
CA ASP A 117 -4.65 18.96 15.67
C ASP A 117 -5.76 18.39 14.78
N PHE A 118 -5.50 18.26 13.48
CA PHE A 118 -6.42 17.59 12.56
C PHE A 118 -6.75 16.14 12.97
N PHE A 119 -5.78 15.33 13.40
CA PHE A 119 -6.03 13.96 13.84
C PHE A 119 -6.86 13.88 15.13
N PHE A 120 -6.73 14.86 16.02
CA PHE A 120 -7.60 14.96 17.21
C PHE A 120 -9.01 15.39 16.82
N GLU A 121 -9.15 16.48 16.06
CA GLU A 121 -10.44 17.07 15.71
C GLU A 121 -11.29 16.21 14.76
N SER A 122 -10.66 15.40 13.91
CA SER A 122 -11.35 14.42 13.06
C SER A 122 -11.87 13.19 13.83
N GLY A 123 -11.53 13.05 15.12
CA GLY A 123 -11.84 11.86 15.91
C GLY A 123 -10.99 10.63 15.53
N PHE A 124 -9.96 10.81 14.69
CA PHE A 124 -9.04 9.72 14.34
C PHE A 124 -8.26 9.22 15.58
N ILE A 125 -7.94 10.13 16.51
CA ILE A 125 -7.39 9.83 17.83
C ILE A 125 -8.52 9.82 18.87
N TYR A 126 -9.09 8.63 19.11
CA TYR A 126 -10.06 8.36 20.18
C TYR A 126 -9.34 7.99 21.50
N PRO A 127 -10.04 7.95 22.66
CA PRO A 127 -9.41 7.80 23.98
C PRO A 127 -8.37 6.66 24.10
N ASP A 128 -8.70 5.41 23.75
CA ASP A 128 -7.72 4.31 23.89
C ASP A 128 -6.49 4.50 22.98
N LYS A 129 -6.68 5.09 21.78
CA LYS A 129 -5.55 5.42 20.88
C LYS A 129 -4.71 6.54 21.48
N TYR A 130 -5.33 7.53 22.11
CA TYR A 130 -4.60 8.58 22.82
C TYR A 130 -3.72 8.01 23.94
N GLU A 131 -4.20 7.05 24.72
CA GLU A 131 -3.39 6.41 25.77
C GLU A 131 -2.12 5.75 25.21
N PHE A 132 -2.24 5.05 24.08
CA PHE A 132 -1.08 4.48 23.38
C PHE A 132 -0.12 5.56 22.88
N ILE A 133 -0.65 6.61 22.23
CA ILE A 133 0.16 7.72 21.71
C ILE A 133 0.86 8.47 22.84
N GLN A 134 0.17 8.74 23.95
CA GLN A 134 0.69 9.48 25.09
C GLN A 134 1.91 8.78 25.69
N LYS A 135 1.85 7.45 25.88
CA LYS A 135 2.97 6.64 26.40
C LYS A 135 4.22 6.72 25.53
N ASN A 136 4.04 6.93 24.22
CA ASN A 136 5.10 6.87 23.22
C ASN A 136 5.30 8.19 22.45
N LYS A 137 4.80 9.30 23.01
CA LYS A 137 4.58 10.58 22.30
C LYS A 137 5.80 11.06 21.54
N ARG A 138 6.98 11.05 22.18
CA ARG A 138 8.23 11.53 21.58
C ARG A 138 8.61 10.71 20.35
N GLN A 139 8.65 9.39 20.49
CA GLN A 139 9.03 8.50 19.40
C GLN A 139 8.06 8.60 18.22
N ILE A 140 6.76 8.68 18.50
CA ILE A 140 5.75 8.84 17.45
C ILE A 140 5.91 10.19 16.73
N LYS A 141 6.11 11.31 17.46
CA LYS A 141 6.38 12.60 16.82
C LYS A 141 7.64 12.55 15.95
N ASP A 142 8.72 11.93 16.42
CA ASP A 142 9.97 11.77 15.66
C ASP A 142 9.77 10.94 14.38
N THR A 143 8.98 9.86 14.45
CA THR A 143 8.60 9.05 13.28
C THR A 143 7.82 9.87 12.25
N TYR A 144 6.82 10.64 12.69
CA TYR A 144 6.01 11.47 11.80
C TYR A 144 6.82 12.61 11.17
N GLU A 145 7.66 13.28 11.94
CA GLU A 145 8.55 14.32 11.41
C GLU A 145 9.37 13.76 10.22
N LYS A 146 9.98 12.58 10.40
CA LYS A 146 10.73 11.92 9.31
C LYS A 146 9.85 11.58 8.11
N LEU A 147 8.69 10.95 8.34
CA LEU A 147 7.79 10.52 7.26
C LEU A 147 7.30 11.68 6.40
N TYR A 148 6.97 12.83 6.99
CA TYR A 148 6.34 13.94 6.30
C TYR A 148 7.32 15.00 5.78
N THR A 149 8.55 15.07 6.33
CA THR A 149 9.53 16.10 5.94
C THR A 149 10.70 15.58 5.10
N GLN A 150 11.05 14.29 5.21
CA GLN A 150 12.19 13.72 4.48
C GLN A 150 11.80 13.07 3.15
N HIS A 151 10.50 13.07 2.81
CA HIS A 151 9.94 12.50 1.58
C HIS A 151 10.48 11.10 1.25
N PRO A 152 10.42 10.14 2.20
CA PRO A 152 11.00 8.84 1.98
C PRO A 152 10.28 8.12 0.84
N THR A 153 11.04 7.43 0.00
CA THR A 153 10.48 6.72 -1.17
C THR A 153 9.46 5.64 -0.78
N ILE A 154 9.52 5.14 0.45
CA ILE A 154 8.62 4.15 1.03
C ILE A 154 7.25 4.69 1.48
N ALA A 155 7.02 6.00 1.59
CA ALA A 155 5.77 6.55 2.13
C ALA A 155 5.15 7.61 1.23
N ARG A 156 3.82 7.71 1.23
CA ARG A 156 3.06 8.76 0.57
C ARG A 156 1.94 9.25 1.46
N HIS A 157 1.68 10.55 1.45
CA HIS A 157 0.52 11.16 2.09
C HIS A 157 -0.28 12.00 1.11
N PHE A 158 -1.58 12.04 1.33
CA PHE A 158 -2.59 12.69 0.49
C PHE A 158 -3.43 13.59 1.37
N ILE A 159 -3.46 14.87 1.03
CA ILE A 159 -4.12 15.88 1.84
C ILE A 159 -5.12 16.62 0.97
N ASN A 160 -6.33 16.78 1.50
CA ASN A 160 -7.25 17.79 1.02
C ASN A 160 -7.19 18.99 1.96
N GLN A 161 -6.78 20.15 1.45
CA GLN A 161 -6.55 21.36 2.25
C GLN A 161 -7.22 22.57 1.60
N ASP A 162 -7.89 23.39 2.41
CA ASP A 162 -8.45 24.67 1.98
C ASP A 162 -7.96 25.81 2.87
N LYS A 163 -7.30 26.81 2.27
CA LYS A 163 -6.76 28.00 2.96
C LYS A 163 -5.95 27.66 4.22
N GLY A 164 -5.07 26.66 4.14
CA GLY A 164 -4.27 26.20 5.27
C GLY A 164 -4.94 25.10 6.12
N ASN A 165 -6.26 24.96 6.10
CA ASN A 165 -6.96 23.97 6.92
C ASN A 165 -6.96 22.59 6.27
N ILE A 166 -6.42 21.59 6.98
CA ILE A 166 -6.52 20.19 6.57
C ILE A 166 -7.98 19.74 6.76
N LEU A 167 -8.61 19.31 5.66
CA LEU A 167 -9.99 18.83 5.62
C LEU A 167 -10.04 17.30 5.57
N GLY A 168 -9.08 16.67 4.89
CA GLY A 168 -8.98 15.24 4.74
C GLY A 168 -7.53 14.79 4.62
N HIS A 169 -7.25 13.60 5.11
CA HIS A 169 -5.94 12.99 5.11
C HIS A 169 -6.04 11.48 4.83
N MET A 170 -5.10 10.98 4.03
CA MET A 170 -4.84 9.55 3.90
C MET A 170 -3.34 9.36 3.68
N ALA A 171 -2.79 8.25 4.16
CA ALA A 171 -1.39 7.89 3.92
C ALA A 171 -1.29 6.45 3.43
N MET A 172 -0.13 6.12 2.87
CA MET A 172 0.23 4.75 2.52
C MET A 172 1.73 4.56 2.67
N ILE A 173 2.12 3.32 2.91
CA ILE A 173 3.51 2.92 3.05
C ILE A 173 3.76 1.60 2.33
N ARG A 174 4.87 1.53 1.60
CA ARG A 174 5.37 0.28 1.00
C ARG A 174 5.90 -0.61 2.12
N PHE A 175 5.10 -1.59 2.55
CA PHE A 175 5.42 -2.41 3.72
C PHE A 175 5.89 -3.82 3.35
N TYR A 176 5.46 -4.30 2.18
CA TYR A 176 5.96 -5.50 1.51
C TYR A 176 6.52 -5.09 0.15
N GLU A 177 7.29 -5.96 -0.49
CA GLU A 177 8.08 -5.64 -1.67
C GLU A 177 7.20 -5.01 -2.75
N ASN A 178 6.08 -5.63 -3.15
CA ASN A 178 5.21 -5.06 -4.18
C ASN A 178 3.83 -4.62 -3.65
N THR A 179 3.72 -4.35 -2.34
CA THR A 179 2.45 -4.00 -1.70
C THR A 179 2.56 -2.74 -0.86
N TRP A 180 1.67 -1.80 -1.17
CA TRP A 180 1.50 -0.60 -0.38
C TRP A 180 0.29 -0.72 0.55
N LEU A 181 0.55 -0.57 1.84
CA LEU A 181 -0.45 -0.53 2.89
C LEU A 181 -1.01 0.89 3.01
N ILE A 182 -2.30 1.06 2.77
CA ILE A 182 -3.07 2.28 3.02
C ILE A 182 -3.41 2.36 4.51
N HIS A 183 -3.23 3.53 5.10
CA HIS A 183 -3.54 3.80 6.50
C HIS A 183 -3.94 5.27 6.73
N HIS A 184 -4.31 5.56 7.99
CA HIS A 184 -4.59 6.92 8.49
C HIS A 184 -5.62 7.70 7.67
N HIS A 185 -6.67 7.03 7.22
CA HIS A 185 -7.82 7.70 6.61
C HIS A 185 -8.58 8.49 7.68
N ALA A 186 -8.62 9.80 7.52
CA ALA A 186 -9.30 10.72 8.41
C ALA A 186 -9.89 11.89 7.63
N ALA A 187 -10.99 12.44 8.13
CA ALA A 187 -11.66 13.60 7.55
C ALA A 187 -12.39 14.40 8.63
N ARG A 188 -12.47 15.72 8.42
CA ARG A 188 -13.28 16.62 9.24
C ARG A 188 -14.64 16.82 8.58
N ASP A 189 -15.55 15.89 8.82
CA ASP A 189 -16.91 15.91 8.24
C ASP A 189 -17.69 17.19 8.60
N SER A 190 -17.35 17.81 9.73
CA SER A 190 -17.91 19.10 10.18
C SER A 190 -17.57 20.27 9.25
N LEU A 191 -16.43 20.22 8.57
CA LEU A 191 -15.97 21.27 7.64
C LEU A 191 -16.19 20.89 6.17
N SER A 192 -16.10 19.61 5.84
CA SER A 192 -16.32 19.13 4.46
C SER A 192 -16.76 17.67 4.47
N ARG A 193 -18.04 17.45 4.17
CA ARG A 193 -18.66 16.11 4.13
C ARG A 193 -17.99 15.14 3.15
N ASN A 194 -17.28 15.66 2.14
CA ASN A 194 -16.68 14.86 1.08
C ASN A 194 -15.16 14.80 1.15
N ALA A 195 -14.51 15.39 2.17
CA ALA A 195 -13.05 15.40 2.26
C ALA A 195 -12.46 13.99 2.35
N GLY A 196 -13.11 13.07 3.07
CA GLY A 196 -12.71 11.67 3.13
C GLY A 196 -12.78 10.96 1.77
N LEU A 197 -13.78 11.28 0.95
CA LEU A 197 -13.91 10.78 -0.42
C LEU A 197 -12.87 11.39 -1.35
N LYS A 198 -12.54 12.68 -1.20
CA LYS A 198 -11.51 13.36 -1.99
C LYS A 198 -10.14 12.70 -1.80
N VAL A 199 -9.72 12.43 -0.57
CA VAL A 199 -8.42 11.76 -0.34
C VAL A 199 -8.43 10.28 -0.75
N LEU A 200 -9.59 9.62 -0.69
CA LEU A 200 -9.76 8.26 -1.24
C LEU A 200 -9.62 8.26 -2.78
N GLU A 201 -10.19 9.26 -3.45
CA GLU A 201 -10.02 9.41 -4.89
C GLU A 201 -8.56 9.73 -5.25
N GLN A 202 -7.88 10.57 -4.46
CA GLN A 202 -6.46 10.85 -4.65
C GLN A 202 -5.62 9.56 -4.59
N ILE A 203 -5.78 8.72 -3.55
CA ILE A 203 -4.98 7.49 -3.45
C ILE A 203 -5.29 6.51 -4.60
N GLY A 204 -6.56 6.42 -5.01
CA GLY A 204 -6.97 5.59 -6.14
C GLY A 204 -6.28 6.04 -7.43
N ARG A 205 -6.36 7.34 -7.74
CA ARG A 205 -5.69 7.94 -8.90
C ARG A 205 -4.18 7.73 -8.86
N PHE A 206 -3.54 7.95 -7.71
CA PHE A 206 -2.10 7.70 -7.56
C PHE A 206 -1.73 6.25 -7.89
N GLY A 207 -2.48 5.28 -7.35
CA GLY A 207 -2.26 3.87 -7.66
C GLY A 207 -2.43 3.57 -9.14
N ASN A 208 -3.52 4.04 -9.74
CA ASN A 208 -3.78 3.86 -11.18
C ASN A 208 -2.69 4.45 -12.06
N ASP A 209 -2.23 5.64 -11.72
CA ASP A 209 -1.29 6.40 -12.53
C ASP A 209 0.15 5.92 -12.36
N SER A 210 0.45 5.17 -11.29
CA SER A 210 1.83 4.82 -10.94
C SER A 210 2.13 3.31 -10.96
N HIS A 211 1.14 2.42 -10.82
CA HIS A 211 1.38 0.97 -10.67
C HIS A 211 2.15 0.30 -11.81
N MET A 212 2.12 0.88 -13.01
CA MET A 212 2.86 0.38 -14.18
C MET A 212 4.35 0.73 -14.14
N LEU A 213 4.77 1.65 -13.26
CA LEU A 213 6.17 2.02 -13.11
C LEU A 213 6.89 0.93 -12.32
N TYR A 214 7.86 0.28 -12.95
CA TYR A 214 8.62 -0.79 -12.30
C TYR A 214 9.23 -0.34 -10.96
N SER A 215 9.79 0.87 -10.91
CA SER A 215 10.47 1.40 -9.73
C SER A 215 9.55 1.68 -8.52
N ILE A 216 8.22 1.69 -8.68
CA ILE A 216 7.30 1.98 -7.57
C ILE A 216 6.89 0.75 -6.77
N HIS A 217 7.08 -0.45 -7.34
CA HIS A 217 6.76 -1.72 -6.70
C HIS A 217 5.35 -1.74 -6.08
N MET A 218 4.33 -1.61 -6.93
CA MET A 218 2.94 -1.49 -6.50
C MET A 218 2.05 -2.42 -7.32
N ASP A 219 2.28 -3.72 -7.19
CA ASP A 219 1.36 -4.71 -7.73
C ASP A 219 0.05 -4.73 -6.92
N PHE A 220 0.14 -4.44 -5.62
CA PHE A 220 -1.00 -4.49 -4.70
C PHE A 220 -1.17 -3.21 -3.88
N LEU A 221 -2.42 -2.80 -3.69
CA LEU A 221 -2.82 -1.95 -2.57
C LEU A 221 -3.53 -2.81 -1.54
N MET A 222 -3.23 -2.56 -0.27
CA MET A 222 -3.91 -3.22 0.83
C MET A 222 -4.33 -2.24 1.91
N CYS A 223 -5.34 -2.58 2.70
CA CYS A 223 -5.66 -1.87 3.93
C CYS A 223 -6.26 -2.81 4.97
N TYR A 224 -6.21 -2.40 6.23
CA TYR A 224 -6.99 -3.02 7.30
C TYR A 224 -8.06 -2.03 7.76
N TYR A 225 -9.29 -2.49 7.85
CA TYR A 225 -10.38 -1.72 8.43
C TYR A 225 -11.17 -2.57 9.42
N ARG A 226 -11.77 -1.94 10.43
CA ARG A 226 -12.60 -2.67 11.39
C ARG A 226 -13.86 -3.18 10.70
N HIS A 227 -14.17 -4.45 10.88
CA HIS A 227 -15.28 -5.12 10.19
C HIS A 227 -16.63 -4.40 10.38
N ASP A 228 -16.86 -3.81 11.56
CA ASP A 228 -18.05 -3.07 11.94
C ASP A 228 -18.13 -1.63 11.38
N ASN A 229 -17.02 -1.11 10.85
CA ASN A 229 -17.01 0.24 10.27
C ASN A 229 -17.67 0.25 8.90
N LYS A 230 -18.86 0.86 8.84
CA LYS A 230 -19.74 0.90 7.66
C LYS A 230 -19.11 1.55 6.44
N PHE A 231 -18.32 2.62 6.62
CA PHE A 231 -17.73 3.36 5.50
C PHE A 231 -16.70 2.52 4.72
N PRO A 232 -15.59 2.06 5.33
CA PRO A 232 -14.60 1.25 4.61
C PRO A 232 -15.18 -0.12 4.20
N SER A 233 -16.11 -0.69 4.96
CA SER A 233 -16.82 -1.91 4.54
C SER A 233 -17.62 -1.71 3.25
N ARG A 234 -18.30 -0.56 3.11
CA ARG A 234 -19.00 -0.18 1.87
C ARG A 234 -18.02 0.11 0.72
N VAL A 235 -16.93 0.82 0.97
CA VAL A 235 -15.95 1.18 -0.06
C VAL A 235 -15.15 -0.04 -0.52
N PHE A 236 -14.37 -0.63 0.38
CA PHE A 236 -13.41 -1.69 0.06
C PHE A 236 -14.10 -3.05 -0.06
N GLY A 237 -14.89 -3.44 0.95
CA GLY A 237 -15.67 -4.67 0.91
C GLY A 237 -16.72 -4.66 -0.22
N GLY A 238 -17.37 -3.52 -0.45
CA GLY A 238 -18.27 -3.34 -1.59
C GLY A 238 -17.56 -3.44 -2.94
N THR A 239 -16.31 -2.96 -3.04
CA THR A 239 -15.51 -3.15 -4.26
C THR A 239 -15.19 -4.62 -4.49
N ALA A 240 -14.74 -5.35 -3.46
CA ALA A 240 -14.46 -6.79 -3.58
C ALA A 240 -15.70 -7.56 -4.05
N LYS A 241 -16.87 -7.25 -3.47
CA LYS A 241 -18.17 -7.81 -3.90
C LYS A 241 -18.53 -7.43 -5.34
N HIS A 242 -18.26 -6.21 -5.76
CA HIS A 242 -18.53 -5.76 -7.13
C HIS A 242 -17.65 -6.46 -8.16
N ILE A 243 -16.36 -6.61 -7.86
CA ILE A 243 -15.39 -7.29 -8.73
C ILE A 243 -15.68 -8.79 -8.80
N ASN A 244 -16.16 -9.37 -7.69
CA ASN A 244 -16.58 -10.76 -7.57
C ASN A 244 -15.54 -11.77 -8.09
N ASN A 245 -14.26 -11.52 -7.77
CA ASN A 245 -13.14 -12.36 -8.13
C ASN A 245 -12.00 -12.14 -7.13
N GLN A 246 -11.78 -13.13 -6.26
CA GLN A 246 -10.82 -13.07 -5.16
C GLN A 246 -9.36 -12.89 -5.63
N LYS A 247 -9.02 -13.35 -6.83
CA LYS A 247 -7.71 -13.15 -7.48
C LYS A 247 -7.49 -11.74 -8.02
N LYS A 248 -8.52 -10.90 -8.03
CA LYS A 248 -8.43 -9.48 -8.42
C LYS A 248 -8.59 -8.57 -7.23
N CYS A 249 -9.50 -8.91 -6.33
CA CYS A 249 -9.77 -8.17 -5.11
C CYS A 249 -10.33 -9.12 -4.06
N SER A 250 -9.65 -9.24 -2.92
CA SER A 250 -10.01 -10.16 -1.85
C SER A 250 -10.15 -9.45 -0.51
N VAL A 251 -10.87 -10.10 0.40
CA VAL A 251 -11.02 -9.71 1.78
C VAL A 251 -10.78 -10.92 2.67
N ASP A 252 -10.01 -10.76 3.73
CA ASP A 252 -9.72 -11.80 4.73
C ASP A 252 -9.87 -11.20 6.14
N ASP A 253 -10.66 -11.83 7.00
CA ASP A 253 -10.91 -11.34 8.37
C ASP A 253 -9.91 -11.94 9.37
N PHE A 254 -9.41 -11.09 10.26
CA PHE A 254 -8.47 -11.44 11.33
C PHE A 254 -9.04 -10.98 12.68
N VAL A 255 -8.95 -11.84 13.70
CA VAL A 255 -9.13 -11.34 15.07
C VAL A 255 -7.87 -10.58 15.50
N TYR A 256 -8.06 -9.52 16.27
CA TYR A 256 -6.99 -8.66 16.77
C TYR A 256 -7.03 -8.56 18.28
N PHE A 257 -5.86 -8.72 18.90
CA PHE A 257 -5.66 -8.54 20.34
C PHE A 257 -4.22 -8.18 20.67
N HIS A 258 -4.02 -7.49 21.80
CA HIS A 258 -2.68 -7.33 22.36
C HIS A 258 -2.33 -8.53 23.24
N TYR A 259 -1.23 -9.18 22.93
CA TYR A 259 -0.65 -10.19 23.79
C TYR A 259 0.33 -9.53 24.77
N LYS A 260 0.14 -9.81 26.06
CA LYS A 260 1.02 -9.34 27.14
C LYS A 260 1.70 -10.54 27.77
N ASN A 261 3.03 -10.51 27.80
CA ASN A 261 3.84 -11.44 28.56
C ASN A 261 3.88 -10.98 30.03
N VAL A 262 2.92 -11.46 30.83
CA VAL A 262 2.72 -11.03 32.23
C VAL A 262 3.25 -12.06 33.25
N SER A 263 3.90 -13.13 32.80
CA SER A 263 4.23 -14.27 33.67
C SER A 263 5.70 -14.65 33.60
N ASP A 264 6.28 -15.02 34.74
CA ASP A 264 7.50 -15.85 34.85
C ASP A 264 7.23 -17.31 34.41
N ALA A 265 6.23 -17.54 33.55
CA ALA A 265 5.86 -18.87 33.09
C ALA A 265 6.98 -19.45 32.23
N ASN A 266 7.19 -20.76 32.33
CA ASN A 266 8.17 -21.44 31.52
C ASN A 266 7.77 -21.32 30.02
N PRO A 267 8.61 -20.71 29.17
CA PRO A 267 8.36 -20.56 27.73
C PRO A 267 8.33 -21.87 26.97
N LYS A 268 8.63 -22.99 27.61
CA LYS A 268 8.72 -24.26 26.90
C LYS A 268 7.36 -24.68 26.31
N LEU A 269 7.35 -24.89 24.99
CA LEU A 269 6.26 -25.55 24.27
C LEU A 269 6.05 -26.98 24.81
N PRO A 270 4.82 -27.52 24.74
CA PRO A 270 4.57 -28.90 25.13
C PRO A 270 5.41 -29.88 24.30
N ASP A 271 5.54 -31.12 24.79
CA ASP A 271 6.26 -32.16 24.04
C ASP A 271 5.67 -32.32 22.63
N PHE A 272 6.55 -32.63 21.67
CA PHE A 272 6.25 -32.77 20.24
C PHE A 272 5.90 -31.48 19.49
N TRP A 273 5.74 -30.36 20.19
CA TRP A 273 5.59 -29.04 19.60
C TRP A 273 6.93 -28.33 19.50
N HIS A 274 7.18 -27.68 18.37
CA HIS A 274 8.36 -26.82 18.20
C HIS A 274 8.09 -25.68 17.23
N LEU A 275 8.87 -24.61 17.40
CA LEU A 275 8.99 -23.51 16.46
C LEU A 275 10.30 -23.65 15.71
N ALA A 276 10.27 -23.42 14.41
CA ALA A 276 11.45 -23.33 13.56
C ALA A 276 11.27 -22.19 12.56
N GLU A 277 12.36 -21.76 11.93
CA GLU A 277 12.28 -20.88 10.76
C GLU A 277 11.51 -21.59 9.64
N THR A 278 10.63 -20.84 8.96
CA THR A 278 9.77 -21.40 7.92
C THR A 278 10.55 -21.77 6.66
N SER A 279 10.35 -23.00 6.18
CA SER A 279 10.94 -23.48 4.92
C SER A 279 10.12 -23.08 3.68
N ARG A 280 10.69 -23.23 2.49
CA ARG A 280 9.97 -22.98 1.22
C ARG A 280 8.84 -23.97 1.01
N GLU A 281 9.05 -25.22 1.40
CA GLU A 281 8.06 -26.28 1.31
C GLU A 281 6.84 -25.97 2.19
N GLU A 282 7.06 -25.40 3.38
CA GLU A 282 5.99 -24.95 4.28
C GLU A 282 5.23 -23.73 3.74
N LEU A 283 5.92 -22.81 3.05
CA LEU A 283 5.23 -21.72 2.33
C LEU A 283 4.37 -22.27 1.18
N ALA A 284 4.80 -23.33 0.51
CA ALA A 284 4.00 -23.96 -0.54
C ALA A 284 2.78 -24.70 0.03
N GLU A 285 2.92 -25.30 1.21
CA GLU A 285 1.80 -25.87 1.97
C GLU A 285 0.80 -24.79 2.40
N LEU A 286 1.30 -23.64 2.91
CA LEU A 286 0.49 -22.47 3.23
C LEU A 286 -0.27 -21.93 2.01
N GLU A 287 0.41 -21.80 0.88
CA GLU A 287 -0.21 -21.34 -0.37
C GLU A 287 -1.34 -22.30 -0.78
N SER A 288 -1.08 -23.60 -0.73
CA SER A 288 -2.08 -24.64 -1.04
C SER A 288 -3.27 -24.60 -0.08
N PHE A 289 -3.02 -24.40 1.22
CA PHE A 289 -4.06 -24.21 2.23
C PHE A 289 -4.91 -22.97 1.92
N TYR A 290 -4.28 -21.81 1.72
CA TYR A 290 -4.98 -20.55 1.50
C TYR A 290 -5.76 -20.54 0.18
N GLU A 291 -5.27 -21.24 -0.86
CA GLU A 291 -6.00 -21.41 -2.11
C GLU A 291 -7.35 -22.09 -1.90
N ASN A 292 -7.40 -23.11 -1.05
CA ASN A 292 -8.61 -23.85 -0.74
C ASN A 292 -9.55 -23.08 0.21
N GLU A 293 -9.00 -22.33 1.17
CA GLU A 293 -9.78 -21.62 2.20
C GLU A 293 -10.39 -20.31 1.67
N SER A 294 -9.60 -19.48 0.98
CA SER A 294 -10.01 -18.14 0.53
C SER A 294 -9.76 -17.92 -0.96
N GLY A 295 -8.68 -18.47 -1.54
CA GLY A 295 -8.33 -18.26 -2.95
C GLY A 295 -7.98 -16.80 -3.29
N GLY A 296 -7.74 -15.96 -2.27
CA GLY A 296 -7.51 -14.53 -2.38
C GLY A 296 -6.08 -14.12 -2.75
N LEU A 297 -5.67 -12.96 -2.24
CA LEU A 297 -4.40 -12.30 -2.56
C LEU A 297 -3.43 -12.20 -1.37
N MET A 298 -3.77 -12.75 -0.20
CA MET A 298 -2.94 -12.63 1.00
C MET A 298 -1.50 -13.10 0.77
N ILE A 299 -1.32 -14.29 0.20
CA ILE A 299 0.01 -14.89 0.00
C ILE A 299 0.93 -14.01 -0.86
N PRO A 300 0.54 -13.61 -2.08
CA PRO A 300 1.40 -12.75 -2.90
C PRO A 300 1.55 -11.32 -2.36
N ALA A 301 0.54 -10.78 -1.67
CA ALA A 301 0.57 -9.41 -1.17
C ALA A 301 1.39 -9.24 0.11
N LEU A 302 1.50 -10.29 0.94
CA LEU A 302 2.32 -10.28 2.16
C LEU A 302 3.72 -10.87 1.95
N ASP A 303 4.11 -11.13 0.70
CA ASP A 303 5.37 -11.77 0.32
C ASP A 303 5.60 -13.11 1.04
N LEU A 304 4.60 -13.99 0.98
CA LEU A 304 4.62 -15.35 1.54
C LEU A 304 4.73 -16.44 0.46
N GLU A 305 5.04 -16.07 -0.78
CA GLU A 305 5.22 -17.02 -1.89
C GLU A 305 6.54 -17.82 -1.73
N PRO A 306 6.57 -19.13 -2.07
CA PRO A 306 7.76 -19.98 -1.89
C PRO A 306 8.99 -19.54 -2.68
N GLU A 307 8.77 -18.95 -3.85
CA GLU A 307 9.82 -18.59 -4.81
C GLU A 307 10.44 -17.20 -4.53
N LYS A 308 9.85 -16.42 -3.63
CA LYS A 308 10.29 -15.05 -3.36
C LYS A 308 11.52 -15.03 -2.43
N PRO A 309 12.62 -14.36 -2.81
CA PRO A 309 13.81 -14.25 -1.97
C PRO A 309 13.56 -13.38 -0.75
N ASP A 310 14.45 -13.47 0.24
CA ASP A 310 14.43 -12.57 1.39
C ASP A 310 14.65 -11.11 0.92
N PHE A 311 13.72 -10.23 1.30
CA PHE A 311 13.60 -8.88 0.75
C PHE A 311 14.53 -7.90 1.46
N GLU A 312 15.84 -8.18 1.41
CA GLU A 312 16.88 -7.29 1.92
C GLU A 312 16.81 -5.89 1.31
N GLN A 313 16.29 -5.76 0.07
CA GLN A 313 16.22 -4.47 -0.61
C GLN A 313 15.27 -3.50 0.09
N LEU A 314 14.05 -3.92 0.44
CA LEU A 314 13.12 -3.07 1.16
C LEU A 314 13.65 -2.72 2.56
N VAL A 315 14.29 -3.67 3.25
CA VAL A 315 14.94 -3.41 4.55
C VAL A 315 16.01 -2.32 4.42
N LYS A 316 16.88 -2.42 3.40
CA LYS A 316 17.91 -1.41 3.10
C LYS A 316 17.29 -0.06 2.75
N GLU A 317 16.15 -0.04 2.07
CA GLU A 317 15.42 1.19 1.74
C GLU A 317 14.89 1.89 2.99
N TYR A 318 14.31 1.15 3.95
CA TYR A 318 13.90 1.70 5.25
C TYR A 318 15.10 2.25 6.03
N GLN A 319 16.19 1.48 6.10
CA GLN A 319 17.42 1.89 6.80
C GLN A 319 18.03 3.17 6.22
N LYS A 320 17.96 3.37 4.89
CA LYS A 320 18.41 4.60 4.22
C LYS A 320 17.75 5.86 4.78
N TYR A 321 16.48 5.79 5.18
CA TYR A 321 15.74 6.91 5.78
C TYR A 321 15.73 6.85 7.32
N GLY A 322 16.54 5.99 7.93
CA GLY A 322 16.64 5.85 9.38
C GLY A 322 15.38 5.27 10.01
N PHE A 323 14.68 4.39 9.29
CA PHE A 323 13.59 3.57 9.81
C PHE A 323 14.03 2.11 9.98
N LYS A 324 13.38 1.44 10.92
CA LYS A 324 13.41 0.02 11.17
C LYS A 324 12.21 -0.65 10.50
N ARG A 325 12.49 -1.70 9.72
CA ARG A 325 11.51 -2.69 9.28
C ARG A 325 12.21 -4.04 9.17
N GLU A 326 11.77 -5.01 9.95
CA GLU A 326 12.25 -6.39 9.95
C GLU A 326 11.06 -7.33 9.88
N ARG A 327 11.29 -8.53 9.35
CA ARG A 327 10.29 -9.59 9.26
C ARG A 327 10.95 -10.91 9.60
N LEU A 328 10.30 -11.69 10.45
CA LEU A 328 10.68 -13.06 10.78
C LEU A 328 9.49 -13.97 10.52
N ILE A 329 9.72 -15.17 9.98
CA ILE A 329 8.65 -16.13 9.68
C ILE A 329 8.98 -17.44 10.38
N PHE A 330 8.06 -17.88 11.24
CA PHE A 330 8.19 -19.12 11.99
C PHE A 330 7.08 -20.10 11.65
N SER A 331 7.44 -21.38 11.62
CA SER A 331 6.50 -22.48 11.51
C SER A 331 6.30 -23.13 12.87
N LEU A 332 5.05 -23.19 13.31
CA LEU A 332 4.66 -23.98 14.47
C LEU A 332 4.28 -25.38 14.00
N LYS A 333 4.97 -26.38 14.53
CA LYS A 333 4.78 -27.77 14.12
C LYS A 333 4.46 -28.68 15.30
N LYS A 334 3.63 -29.69 15.05
CA LYS A 334 3.38 -30.83 15.95
C LYS A 334 3.79 -32.11 15.23
N ASN A 335 4.72 -32.89 15.79
CA ASN A 335 5.22 -34.11 15.15
C ASN A 335 5.68 -33.89 13.68
N ASN A 336 6.31 -32.73 13.41
CA ASN A 336 6.72 -32.25 12.08
C ASN A 336 5.60 -31.87 11.11
N ASN A 337 4.32 -31.99 11.47
CA ASN A 337 3.22 -31.46 10.68
C ASN A 337 3.08 -29.95 10.93
N LEU A 338 2.87 -29.18 9.86
CA LEU A 338 2.68 -27.74 9.92
C LEU A 338 1.30 -27.41 10.48
N MET A 339 1.26 -26.71 11.61
CA MET A 339 0.01 -26.34 12.28
C MET A 339 -0.35 -24.88 12.03
N ALA A 340 0.67 -24.01 12.06
CA ALA A 340 0.50 -22.58 11.84
C ALA A 340 1.79 -21.94 11.32
N ILE A 341 1.63 -20.81 10.62
CA ILE A 341 2.72 -19.89 10.28
C ILE A 341 2.54 -18.58 11.03
N LEU A 342 3.64 -18.08 11.59
CA LEU A 342 3.72 -16.84 12.32
C LEU A 342 4.67 -15.88 11.59
N MET A 343 4.10 -14.88 10.93
CA MET A 343 4.87 -13.77 10.35
C MET A 343 4.95 -12.62 11.35
N VAL A 344 6.12 -12.45 11.95
CA VAL A 344 6.41 -11.37 12.90
C VAL A 344 6.96 -10.16 12.16
N ASN A 345 6.20 -9.08 12.14
CA ASN A 345 6.63 -7.78 11.63
C ASN A 345 7.14 -6.90 12.76
N ILE A 346 8.27 -6.24 12.56
CA ILE A 346 8.88 -5.33 13.53
C ILE A 346 9.18 -4.02 12.81
N SER A 347 8.61 -2.91 13.27
CA SER A 347 8.89 -1.58 12.71
C SER A 347 8.95 -0.50 13.78
N ASP A 348 9.33 0.73 13.39
CA ASP A 348 9.25 1.89 14.27
C ASP A 348 7.83 2.11 14.79
N ILE A 349 7.75 2.52 16.05
CA ILE A 349 6.49 2.93 16.63
C ILE A 349 5.94 4.17 15.91
N GLY A 350 4.63 4.18 15.69
CA GLY A 350 3.93 5.26 15.00
C GLY A 350 3.91 5.13 13.48
N LEU A 351 4.66 4.20 12.87
CA LEU A 351 4.58 3.92 11.43
C LEU A 351 3.14 3.58 11.03
N ASN A 352 2.45 2.85 11.89
CA ASN A 352 1.00 2.66 11.89
C ASN A 352 0.44 2.87 13.31
N LEU A 353 -0.50 3.81 13.48
CA LEU A 353 -1.10 4.15 14.78
C LEU A 353 -2.11 3.12 15.31
N SER A 354 -2.29 2.00 14.60
CA SER A 354 -3.04 0.83 15.08
C SER A 354 -2.11 -0.36 15.35
N ASP A 355 -0.78 -0.14 15.35
CA ASP A 355 0.26 -1.15 15.62
C ASP A 355 0.28 -2.36 14.64
N LEU A 356 -0.38 -2.22 13.49
CA LEU A 356 -0.49 -3.29 12.49
C LEU A 356 0.80 -3.52 11.70
N THR A 357 1.77 -2.60 11.78
CA THR A 357 3.09 -2.74 11.14
C THR A 357 4.15 -3.30 12.09
N SER A 358 3.83 -3.50 13.37
CA SER A 358 4.71 -4.12 14.36
C SER A 358 3.96 -5.21 15.12
N CYS A 359 3.38 -6.16 14.38
CA CYS A 359 2.49 -7.19 14.89
C CYS A 359 2.95 -8.61 14.50
N ILE A 360 2.40 -9.61 15.19
CA ILE A 360 2.47 -11.02 14.80
C ILE A 360 1.22 -11.36 13.97
N ASN A 361 1.40 -11.73 12.71
CA ASN A 361 0.35 -12.33 11.90
C ASN A 361 0.43 -13.85 12.03
N ILE A 362 -0.61 -14.47 12.57
CA ILE A 362 -0.70 -15.91 12.77
C ILE A 362 -1.74 -16.46 11.79
N ILE A 363 -1.32 -17.39 10.95
CA ILE A 363 -2.18 -18.11 10.01
C ILE A 363 -2.23 -19.56 10.48
N ILE A 364 -3.39 -20.02 10.93
CA ILE A 364 -3.62 -21.40 11.35
C ILE A 364 -4.01 -22.22 10.13
N LEU A 365 -3.25 -23.29 9.87
CA LEU A 365 -3.51 -24.23 8.77
C LEU A 365 -4.28 -25.46 9.29
N ASP A 366 -3.88 -25.98 10.45
CA ASP A 366 -4.56 -27.10 11.11
C ASP A 366 -4.88 -26.76 12.57
N SER A 367 -6.17 -26.86 12.90
CA SER A 367 -6.72 -26.55 14.23
C SER A 367 -7.07 -27.79 15.06
N MET A 368 -6.83 -29.01 14.57
CA MET A 368 -7.29 -30.23 15.24
C MET A 368 -6.67 -30.38 16.63
N ASP A 369 -5.38 -30.07 16.76
CA ASP A 369 -4.60 -30.25 17.97
C ASP A 369 -4.07 -28.95 18.59
N LEU A 370 -4.29 -27.81 17.94
CA LEU A 370 -3.77 -26.52 18.37
C LEU A 370 -4.72 -25.86 19.38
N SER A 371 -4.59 -26.22 20.65
CA SER A 371 -5.41 -25.61 21.70
C SER A 371 -4.98 -24.17 22.02
N ARG A 372 -5.89 -23.41 22.65
CA ARG A 372 -5.60 -22.08 23.22
C ARG A 372 -4.33 -22.04 24.09
N GLU A 373 -4.05 -23.10 24.86
CA GLU A 373 -2.85 -23.16 25.71
C GLU A 373 -1.57 -23.25 24.89
N VAL A 374 -1.58 -24.04 23.81
CA VAL A 374 -0.44 -24.16 22.89
C VAL A 374 -0.18 -22.83 22.19
N LEU A 375 -1.22 -22.16 21.71
CA LEU A 375 -1.09 -20.83 21.11
C LEU A 375 -0.50 -19.82 22.11
N HIS A 376 -0.98 -19.83 23.35
CA HIS A 376 -0.47 -18.96 24.41
C HIS A 376 1.03 -19.19 24.67
N LYS A 377 1.47 -20.44 24.79
CA LYS A 377 2.90 -20.78 24.96
C LYS A 377 3.73 -20.39 23.73
N THR A 378 3.18 -20.55 22.53
CA THR A 378 3.81 -20.12 21.28
C THR A 378 4.07 -18.62 21.29
N LEU A 379 3.07 -17.82 21.66
CA LEU A 379 3.21 -16.37 21.80
C LEU A 379 4.24 -16.00 22.89
N LEU A 380 4.29 -16.73 24.00
CA LEU A 380 5.27 -16.51 25.06
C LEU A 380 6.71 -16.72 24.53
N VAL A 381 6.97 -17.82 23.81
CA VAL A 381 8.28 -18.08 23.16
C VAL A 381 8.65 -16.94 22.21
N ILE A 382 7.74 -16.54 21.33
CA ILE A 382 8.01 -15.49 20.34
C ILE A 382 8.30 -14.17 21.05
N THR A 383 7.53 -13.78 22.06
CA THR A 383 7.79 -12.53 22.79
C THR A 383 9.11 -12.52 23.55
N GLU A 384 9.56 -13.67 24.07
CA GLU A 384 10.90 -13.81 24.63
C GLU A 384 12.00 -13.64 23.58
N ILE A 385 11.88 -14.28 22.42
CA ILE A 385 12.82 -14.12 21.29
C ILE A 385 12.93 -12.65 20.90
N LEU A 386 11.80 -11.95 20.84
CA LEU A 386 11.71 -10.54 20.50
C LEU A 386 12.13 -9.59 21.64
N LYS A 387 12.29 -10.11 22.86
CA LYS A 387 12.50 -9.33 24.10
C LYS A 387 11.46 -8.21 24.27
N ARG A 388 10.19 -8.54 24.02
CA ARG A 388 9.06 -7.61 24.15
C ARG A 388 8.07 -8.10 25.20
N GLN A 389 7.55 -7.17 26.01
CA GLN A 389 6.52 -7.47 27.02
C GLN A 389 5.11 -7.45 26.44
N GLU A 390 4.89 -6.70 25.36
CA GLU A 390 3.60 -6.54 24.71
C GLU A 390 3.79 -6.49 23.20
N ILE A 391 2.88 -7.14 22.46
CA ILE A 391 2.84 -7.11 21.01
C ILE A 391 1.41 -7.35 20.50
N SER A 392 1.05 -6.65 19.43
CA SER A 392 -0.22 -6.86 18.75
C SER A 392 -0.22 -8.16 17.94
N VAL A 393 -1.35 -8.85 17.91
CA VAL A 393 -1.53 -10.11 17.18
C VAL A 393 -2.73 -10.00 16.24
N LEU A 394 -2.52 -10.40 14.99
CA LEU A 394 -3.56 -10.67 14.00
C LEU A 394 -3.63 -12.19 13.81
N LEU A 395 -4.80 -12.79 14.01
CA LEU A 395 -4.98 -14.24 13.95
C LEU A 395 -6.06 -14.60 12.92
N TYR A 396 -5.67 -15.45 11.97
CA TYR A 396 -6.51 -16.00 10.90
C TYR A 396 -6.55 -17.54 10.99
N PRO A 397 -7.70 -18.18 10.73
CA PRO A 397 -9.00 -17.57 10.46
C PRO A 397 -9.73 -17.19 11.77
N VAL A 398 -10.75 -16.34 11.67
CA VAL A 398 -11.62 -15.97 12.81
C VAL A 398 -12.28 -17.19 13.45
N SER A 399 -12.66 -18.18 12.64
CA SER A 399 -13.31 -19.42 13.10
C SER A 399 -12.47 -20.20 14.12
N TYR A 400 -11.14 -20.17 14.00
CA TYR A 400 -10.25 -20.78 14.99
C TYR A 400 -10.33 -20.06 16.34
N ALA A 401 -10.31 -18.73 16.33
CA ALA A 401 -10.41 -17.93 17.55
C ALA A 401 -11.75 -18.13 18.27
N GLU A 402 -12.84 -18.25 17.52
CA GLU A 402 -14.18 -18.55 18.05
C GLU A 402 -14.24 -19.97 18.65
N LYS A 403 -13.72 -20.97 17.94
CA LYS A 403 -13.67 -22.37 18.41
C LYS A 403 -12.88 -22.51 19.72
N GLU A 404 -11.71 -21.88 19.80
CA GLU A 404 -10.80 -21.95 20.96
C GLU A 404 -11.12 -20.89 22.04
N LEU A 405 -12.21 -20.13 21.87
CA LEU A 405 -12.65 -19.07 22.78
C LEU A 405 -11.50 -18.10 23.14
N ILE A 406 -10.73 -17.70 22.12
CA ILE A 406 -9.66 -16.72 22.26
C ILE A 406 -10.30 -15.34 22.46
N PRO A 407 -10.03 -14.64 23.58
CA PRO A 407 -10.54 -13.29 23.76
C PRO A 407 -9.83 -12.35 22.78
N TYR A 408 -10.61 -11.55 22.07
CA TYR A 408 -10.09 -10.55 21.14
C TYR A 408 -10.79 -9.20 21.31
N GLU A 409 -10.11 -8.15 20.89
CA GLU A 409 -10.61 -6.78 21.01
C GLU A 409 -11.46 -6.39 19.81
N LYS A 410 -11.04 -6.79 18.61
CA LYS A 410 -11.59 -6.32 17.33
C LYS A 410 -11.44 -7.40 16.26
N ILE A 411 -12.23 -7.28 15.19
CA ILE A 411 -11.99 -7.97 13.92
C ILE A 411 -11.56 -6.93 12.90
N TYR A 412 -10.39 -7.14 12.30
CA TYR A 412 -9.94 -6.37 11.14
C TYR A 412 -10.17 -7.18 9.88
N THR A 413 -10.81 -6.55 8.90
CA THR A 413 -10.85 -7.04 7.53
C THR A 413 -9.63 -6.50 6.79
N MET A 414 -8.77 -7.40 6.32
CA MET A 414 -7.72 -7.11 5.35
C MET A 414 -8.36 -7.06 3.98
N TRP A 415 -8.21 -5.95 3.27
CA TRP A 415 -8.61 -5.83 1.87
C TRP A 415 -7.37 -5.70 1.00
N ILE A 416 -7.35 -6.41 -0.12
CA ILE A 416 -6.25 -6.37 -1.08
C ILE A 416 -6.83 -6.20 -2.49
N MET A 417 -6.21 -5.32 -3.27
CA MET A 417 -6.51 -5.09 -4.68
C MET A 417 -5.26 -5.30 -5.52
N ASN A 418 -5.38 -6.15 -6.55
CA ASN A 418 -4.38 -6.29 -7.59
C ASN A 418 -4.55 -5.15 -8.61
N LEU A 419 -3.53 -4.29 -8.72
CA LEU A 419 -3.60 -3.09 -9.53
C LEU A 419 -3.59 -3.34 -11.05
N LYS A 420 -3.35 -4.57 -11.50
CA LYS A 420 -3.58 -4.95 -12.91
C LYS A 420 -5.06 -4.89 -13.33
N TYR A 421 -5.98 -4.73 -12.37
CA TYR A 421 -7.43 -4.76 -12.60
C TYR A 421 -8.18 -3.53 -12.06
N THR A 422 -7.55 -2.35 -12.03
CA THR A 422 -8.11 -1.10 -11.46
C THR A 422 -9.41 -0.62 -12.08
N ASP A 423 -9.68 -0.91 -13.35
CA ASP A 423 -10.89 -0.43 -14.06
C ASP A 423 -12.19 -0.73 -13.31
N SER A 424 -12.31 -1.94 -12.76
CA SER A 424 -13.52 -2.35 -12.04
C SER A 424 -13.65 -1.65 -10.68
N TYR A 425 -12.53 -1.32 -10.04
CA TYR A 425 -12.51 -0.50 -8.82
C TYR A 425 -13.06 0.90 -9.13
N PHE A 426 -12.56 1.58 -10.16
CA PHE A 426 -13.04 2.92 -10.49
C PHE A 426 -14.50 2.94 -10.93
N LYS A 427 -14.95 1.96 -11.71
CA LYS A 427 -16.38 1.82 -12.05
C LYS A 427 -17.27 1.71 -10.82
N TYR A 428 -16.80 1.02 -9.77
CA TYR A 428 -17.54 0.92 -8.51
C TYR A 428 -17.52 2.25 -7.74
N ILE A 429 -16.35 2.86 -7.58
CA ILE A 429 -16.19 4.12 -6.86
C ILE A 429 -16.96 5.26 -7.54
N ASP A 430 -16.91 5.38 -8.86
CA ASP A 430 -17.68 6.39 -9.60
C ASP A 430 -19.19 6.25 -9.38
N ARG A 431 -19.69 5.01 -9.32
CA ARG A 431 -21.10 4.76 -8.97
C ARG A 431 -21.37 5.17 -7.54
N LEU A 432 -20.51 4.78 -6.61
CA LEU A 432 -20.64 5.12 -5.20
C LEU A 432 -20.72 6.64 -5.00
N LEU A 433 -19.79 7.37 -5.62
CA LEU A 433 -19.68 8.83 -5.56
C LEU A 433 -20.86 9.56 -6.21
N ARG A 434 -21.51 8.99 -7.24
CA ARG A 434 -22.72 9.59 -7.84
C ARG A 434 -23.96 9.54 -6.93
N PHE A 435 -23.97 8.68 -5.92
CA PHE A 435 -25.10 8.47 -5.00
C PHE A 435 -24.82 8.96 -3.56
N THR A 436 -23.75 9.72 -3.36
CA THR A 436 -23.38 10.42 -2.10
C THR A 436 -23.25 11.89 -2.40
#